data_AF-A0A8S2MTH1-F1
#
_entry.id   AF-A0A8S2MTH1-F1
#
_cell.length_a   1.000
_cell.length_b   1.000
_cell.length_c   1.000
_cell.angle_alpha   90.00
_cell.angle_beta   90.00
_cell.angle_gamma   90.00
#
_symmetry.space_group_name_H-M   'P 1'
#
loop_
_entity.id
_entity.type
_entity.pdbx_description
1 polymer ?
#
loop_
_entity_poly.entity_id
_entity_poly.type
_entity_poly.pdbx_seq_one_letter_code
_entity_poly.pdbx_strand_id
1 'polypeptide(L)'
;MVEEALSNFGLFIDDENKIRLIDPERVTDSAELRDECKDFTDNVLEFKKIVDTLIEKTEQYSKQVEAARLKAMGAKNMLKSAAKYRDFEKQQLQSLIKEKMVELERLRTEYESLQKTEREQNEKMEQLSLKAFIFALLITTTTVYCQSVSVTFPTFPANTDLGPCTCDITANKCDASCCCDPDCSPGDQQAFLCSTKANQYTK
;
A
#
# COMPACT_ATOMS: atom_id res chain seq x y z
N MET A 1 -19.28 36.98 -106.80
CA MET A 1 -20.34 36.41 -107.68
C MET A 1 -20.25 34.89 -107.83
N VAL A 2 -19.07 34.29 -108.07
CA VAL A 2 -18.93 32.81 -108.18
C VAL A 2 -19.00 32.12 -106.81
N GLU A 3 -18.33 32.68 -105.81
CA GLU A 3 -18.24 32.15 -104.44
C GLU A 3 -19.59 32.14 -103.71
N GLU A 4 -20.41 33.17 -103.93
CA GLU A 4 -21.75 33.32 -103.37
C GLU A 4 -22.77 32.36 -104.00
N ALA A 5 -22.61 32.04 -105.29
CA ALA A 5 -23.41 31.02 -105.96
C ALA A 5 -23.05 29.60 -105.49
N LEU A 6 -21.77 29.32 -105.25
CA LEU A 6 -21.27 28.04 -104.74
C LEU A 6 -21.66 27.82 -103.27
N SER A 7 -21.62 28.88 -102.45
CA SER A 7 -22.08 28.85 -101.07
C SER A 7 -23.57 28.49 -100.96
N ASN A 8 -24.42 28.96 -101.88
CA ASN A 8 -25.83 28.56 -101.97
C ASN A 8 -26.04 27.07 -102.32
N PHE A 9 -25.06 26.39 -102.90
CA PHE A 9 -25.05 24.94 -103.14
C PHE A 9 -24.29 24.16 -102.06
N GLY A 10 -23.82 24.82 -100.99
CA GLY A 10 -23.02 24.20 -99.93
C GLY A 10 -21.62 23.79 -100.38
N LEU A 11 -21.08 24.44 -101.41
CA LEU A 11 -19.75 24.17 -101.96
C LEU A 11 -18.82 25.34 -101.62
N PHE A 12 -17.67 25.03 -101.05
CA PHE A 12 -16.64 25.98 -100.63
C PHE A 12 -15.41 25.81 -101.53
N ILE A 13 -14.71 26.91 -101.83
CA ILE A 13 -13.43 26.86 -102.55
C ILE A 13 -12.31 27.06 -101.53
N ASP A 14 -11.32 26.17 -101.58
CA ASP A 14 -10.12 26.23 -100.75
C ASP A 14 -9.00 27.08 -101.40
N ASP A 15 -7.96 27.45 -100.66
CA ASP A 15 -6.83 28.29 -101.12
C ASP A 15 -6.07 27.70 -102.32
N GLU A 16 -6.24 26.40 -102.59
CA GLU A 16 -5.71 25.68 -103.76
C GLU A 16 -6.70 25.61 -104.94
N ASN A 17 -7.75 26.43 -104.96
CA ASN A 17 -8.84 26.43 -105.95
C ASN A 17 -9.61 25.09 -106.07
N LYS A 18 -9.58 24.25 -105.02
CA LYS A 18 -10.30 22.96 -104.97
C LYS A 18 -11.67 23.16 -104.34
N ILE A 19 -12.70 22.57 -104.96
CA ILE A 19 -14.05 22.57 -104.41
C ILE A 19 -14.13 21.55 -103.26
N ARG A 20 -14.56 22.00 -102.09
CA ARG A 20 -14.79 21.20 -100.88
C ARG A 20 -16.25 21.30 -100.43
N LEU A 21 -16.78 20.23 -99.86
CA LEU A 21 -18.15 20.20 -99.30
C LEU A 21 -18.24 20.78 -97.89
N ILE A 22 -17.10 20.98 -97.22
CA ILE A 22 -17.02 21.53 -95.87
C ILE A 22 -16.08 22.73 -95.92
N ASP A 23 -16.52 23.80 -95.29
CA ASP A 23 -15.75 25.02 -95.06
C ASP A 23 -14.40 24.69 -94.41
N PRO A 24 -13.26 25.03 -95.05
CA PRO A 24 -11.92 24.72 -94.54
C PRO A 24 -11.67 25.29 -93.14
N GLU A 25 -12.23 26.46 -92.80
CA GLU A 25 -12.10 27.10 -91.48
C GLU A 25 -12.80 26.25 -90.39
N ARG A 26 -13.97 25.68 -90.70
CA ARG A 26 -14.69 24.80 -89.78
C ARG A 26 -14.00 23.45 -89.57
N VAL A 27 -13.22 23.00 -90.56
CA VAL A 27 -12.41 21.77 -90.45
C VAL A 27 -11.19 22.02 -89.55
N THR A 28 -10.55 23.19 -89.64
CA THR A 28 -9.44 23.57 -88.75
C THR A 28 -9.93 23.76 -87.32
N ASP A 29 -11.02 24.49 -87.10
CA ASP A 29 -11.59 24.70 -85.75
C ASP A 29 -12.01 23.38 -85.10
N SER A 30 -12.61 22.47 -85.87
CA SER A 30 -12.98 21.14 -85.37
C SER A 30 -11.77 20.27 -85.04
N ALA A 31 -10.64 20.47 -85.74
CA ALA A 31 -9.40 19.76 -85.47
C ALA A 31 -8.70 20.32 -84.22
N GLU A 32 -8.67 21.64 -84.05
CA GLU A 32 -8.15 22.31 -82.84
C GLU A 32 -8.96 21.91 -81.61
N LEU A 33 -10.30 22.02 -81.68
CA LEU A 33 -11.17 21.60 -80.58
C LEU A 33 -10.98 20.12 -80.21
N ARG A 34 -10.78 19.24 -81.21
CA ARG A 34 -10.50 17.82 -80.97
C ARG A 34 -9.20 17.65 -80.18
N ASP A 35 -8.17 18.40 -80.50
CA ASP A 35 -6.86 18.26 -79.85
C ASP A 35 -6.88 18.90 -78.45
N GLU A 36 -7.56 20.04 -78.26
CA GLU A 36 -7.85 20.58 -76.92
C GLU A 36 -8.67 19.62 -76.04
N CYS A 37 -9.66 18.93 -76.61
CA CYS A 37 -10.43 17.92 -75.89
C CYS A 37 -9.57 16.74 -75.44
N LYS A 38 -8.58 16.35 -76.24
CA LYS A 38 -7.62 15.29 -75.85
C LYS A 38 -6.73 15.78 -74.72
N ASP A 39 -6.15 16.97 -74.85
CA ASP A 39 -5.30 17.56 -73.81
C ASP A 39 -6.07 17.71 -72.49
N PHE A 40 -7.33 18.14 -72.55
CA PHE A 40 -8.20 18.20 -71.37
C PHE A 40 -8.42 16.82 -70.77
N THR A 41 -8.68 15.80 -71.59
CA THR A 41 -8.88 14.42 -71.12
C THR A 41 -7.61 13.89 -70.44
N ASP A 42 -6.44 14.14 -71.02
CA ASP A 42 -5.15 13.73 -70.45
C ASP A 42 -4.87 14.42 -69.12
N ASN A 43 -5.17 15.73 -69.01
CA ASN A 43 -5.07 16.47 -67.76
C ASN A 43 -6.00 15.91 -66.68
N VAL A 44 -7.23 15.53 -67.04
CA VAL A 44 -8.19 14.92 -66.11
C VAL A 44 -7.70 13.54 -65.64
N LEU A 45 -7.09 12.76 -66.53
CA LEU A 45 -6.51 11.46 -66.18
C LEU A 45 -5.30 11.60 -65.25
N GLU A 46 -4.44 12.59 -65.48
CA GLU A 46 -3.32 12.89 -64.58
C GLU A 46 -3.82 13.35 -63.20
N PHE A 47 -4.80 14.26 -63.16
CA PHE A 47 -5.40 14.70 -61.91
C PHE A 47 -5.99 13.54 -61.13
N LYS A 48 -6.73 12.63 -61.80
CA LYS A 48 -7.26 11.42 -61.18
C LYS A 48 -6.13 10.58 -60.54
N LYS A 49 -5.02 10.39 -61.25
CA LYS A 49 -3.86 9.65 -60.73
C LYS A 49 -3.26 10.30 -59.47
N ILE A 50 -3.20 11.63 -59.43
CA ILE A 50 -2.75 12.37 -58.24
C ILE A 50 -3.70 12.16 -57.07
N VAL A 51 -5.02 12.24 -57.32
CA VAL A 51 -6.05 12.01 -56.28
C VAL A 51 -5.97 10.58 -55.75
N ASP A 52 -5.85 9.59 -56.63
CA ASP A 52 -5.72 8.18 -56.22
C ASP A 52 -4.45 7.99 -55.34
N THR A 53 -3.32 8.60 -55.72
CA THR A 53 -2.09 8.59 -54.91
C THR A 53 -2.27 9.30 -53.56
N LEU A 54 -3.04 10.40 -53.52
CA LEU A 54 -3.32 11.13 -52.28
C LEU A 54 -4.19 10.30 -51.33
N ILE A 55 -5.17 9.56 -51.86
CA ILE A 55 -6.01 8.65 -51.08
C ILE A 55 -5.13 7.58 -50.44
N GLU A 56 -4.27 6.93 -51.22
CA GLU A 56 -3.34 5.90 -50.72
C GLU A 56 -2.44 6.43 -49.60
N LYS A 57 -1.82 7.60 -49.81
CA LYS A 57 -0.98 8.23 -48.77
C LYS A 57 -1.77 8.60 -47.52
N THR A 58 -3.00 9.10 -47.69
CA THR A 58 -3.87 9.47 -46.58
C THR A 58 -4.22 8.24 -45.73
N GLU A 59 -4.54 7.11 -46.36
CA GLU A 59 -4.77 5.84 -45.65
C GLU A 59 -3.51 5.34 -44.93
N GLN A 60 -2.34 5.46 -45.58
CA GLN A 60 -1.07 5.06 -44.97
C GLN A 60 -0.77 5.91 -43.73
N TYR A 61 -0.95 7.23 -43.80
CA TYR A 61 -0.75 8.12 -42.64
C TYR A 61 -1.77 7.85 -41.54
N SER A 62 -3.04 7.63 -41.89
CA SER A 62 -4.08 7.26 -40.91
C SER A 62 -3.68 6.02 -40.10
N LYS A 63 -3.20 4.97 -40.76
CA LYS A 63 -2.70 3.74 -40.11
C LYS A 63 -1.51 4.02 -39.17
N GLN A 64 -0.57 4.87 -39.59
CA GLN A 64 0.59 5.24 -38.75
C GLN A 64 0.17 6.05 -37.52
N VAL A 65 -0.74 7.00 -37.70
CA VAL A 65 -1.25 7.85 -36.61
C VAL A 65 -1.99 7.00 -35.58
N GLU A 66 -2.85 6.09 -36.01
CA GLU A 66 -3.56 5.19 -35.09
C GLU A 66 -2.60 4.25 -34.34
N ALA A 67 -1.57 3.72 -35.02
CA ALA A 67 -0.55 2.91 -34.36
C ALA A 67 0.25 3.70 -33.31
N ALA A 68 0.61 4.96 -33.62
CA ALA A 68 1.28 5.84 -32.67
C ALA A 68 0.37 6.23 -31.49
N ARG A 69 -0.91 6.54 -31.78
CA ARG A 69 -1.93 6.84 -30.77
C ARG A 69 -2.11 5.68 -29.79
N LEU A 70 -2.20 4.45 -30.30
CA LEU A 70 -2.32 3.25 -29.46
C LEU A 70 -1.11 3.09 -28.52
N LYS A 71 0.11 3.25 -29.04
CA LYS A 71 1.35 3.19 -28.24
C LYS A 71 1.38 4.28 -27.16
N ALA A 72 1.01 5.51 -27.51
CA ALA A 72 0.95 6.63 -26.58
C ALA A 72 -0.09 6.41 -25.46
N MET A 73 -1.27 5.88 -25.81
CA MET A 73 -2.29 5.50 -24.82
C MET A 73 -1.79 4.39 -23.89
N GLY A 74 -1.10 3.38 -24.42
CA GLY A 74 -0.49 2.31 -23.64
C GLY A 74 0.52 2.85 -22.62
N ALA A 75 1.47 3.66 -23.07
CA ALA A 75 2.46 4.30 -22.20
C ALA A 75 1.79 5.20 -21.14
N LYS A 76 0.78 5.99 -21.53
CA LYS A 76 0.02 6.83 -20.61
C LYS A 76 -0.71 6.01 -19.54
N ASN A 77 -1.29 4.89 -19.91
CA ASN A 77 -1.98 4.01 -18.95
C ASN A 77 -0.99 3.40 -17.95
N MET A 78 0.16 2.92 -18.43
CA MET A 78 1.24 2.40 -17.58
C MET A 78 1.76 3.47 -16.60
N LEU A 79 1.97 4.70 -17.07
CA LEU A 79 2.38 5.81 -16.18
C LEU A 79 1.30 6.13 -15.15
N LYS A 80 0.02 6.12 -15.55
CA LYS A 80 -1.09 6.36 -14.64
C LYS A 80 -1.22 5.27 -13.58
N SER A 81 -1.06 3.99 -13.95
CA SER A 81 -1.08 2.90 -12.99
C SER A 81 0.15 2.95 -12.07
N ALA A 82 1.35 3.22 -12.60
CA ALA A 82 2.56 3.40 -11.80
C ALA A 82 2.44 4.54 -10.78
N ALA A 83 1.88 5.69 -11.18
CA ALA A 83 1.61 6.80 -10.26
C ALA A 83 0.66 6.39 -9.14
N LYS A 84 -0.41 5.66 -9.44
CA LYS A 84 -1.34 5.11 -8.43
C LYS A 84 -0.65 4.14 -7.47
N TYR A 85 0.20 3.24 -7.97
CA TYR A 85 0.97 2.33 -7.12
C TYR A 85 1.88 3.09 -6.16
N ARG A 86 2.58 4.11 -6.65
CA ARG A 86 3.44 4.96 -5.82
C ARG A 86 2.65 5.71 -4.75
N ASP A 87 1.47 6.23 -5.08
CA ASP A 87 0.63 6.94 -4.11
C ASP A 87 0.08 5.98 -3.05
N PHE A 88 -0.33 4.77 -3.45
CA PHE A 88 -0.77 3.72 -2.53
C PHE A 88 0.36 3.28 -1.58
N GLU A 89 1.54 3.00 -2.11
CA GLU A 89 2.72 2.62 -1.32
C GLU A 89 3.08 3.73 -0.32
N LYS A 90 3.03 4.99 -0.75
CA LYS A 90 3.29 6.14 0.12
C LYS A 90 2.28 6.24 1.26
N GLN A 91 0.99 6.00 0.98
CA GLN A 91 -0.06 5.96 2.00
C GLN A 91 0.15 4.80 2.98
N GLN A 92 0.50 3.62 2.48
CA GLN A 92 0.79 2.45 3.31
C GLN A 92 1.97 2.72 4.26
N LEU A 93 3.07 3.25 3.73
CA LEU A 93 4.24 3.63 4.53
C LEU A 93 3.91 4.72 5.54
N GLN A 94 3.11 5.73 5.18
CA GLN A 94 2.67 6.76 6.13
C GLN A 94 1.82 6.18 7.27
N SER A 95 0.96 5.20 6.99
CA SER A 95 0.20 4.51 8.02
C SER A 95 1.12 3.75 8.99
N LEU A 96 2.10 3.02 8.44
CA LEU A 96 3.07 2.27 9.24
C LEU A 96 3.96 3.20 10.09
N ILE A 97 4.40 4.32 9.52
CA ILE A 97 5.17 5.33 10.27
C ILE A 97 4.34 5.87 11.43
N LYS A 98 3.05 6.19 11.21
CA LYS A 98 2.17 6.67 12.28
C LYS A 98 1.99 5.62 13.37
N GLU A 99 1.77 4.36 13.00
CA GLU A 99 1.68 3.25 13.96
C GLU A 99 2.94 3.17 14.83
N LYS A 100 4.13 3.19 14.20
CA LYS A 100 5.41 3.15 14.92
C LYS A 100 5.68 4.39 15.76
N MET A 101 5.26 5.57 15.32
CA MET A 101 5.35 6.79 16.12
C MET A 101 4.50 6.70 17.39
N VAL A 102 3.29 6.15 17.30
CA VAL A 102 2.42 5.95 18.48
C VAL A 102 3.04 4.93 19.43
N GLU A 103 3.58 3.83 18.90
CA GLU A 103 4.27 2.82 19.71
C GLU A 103 5.48 3.41 20.46
N LEU A 104 6.29 4.23 19.78
CA LEU A 104 7.42 4.92 20.38
C LEU A 104 6.99 5.90 21.49
N GLU A 105 5.93 6.67 21.27
CA GLU A 105 5.44 7.63 22.27
C GLU A 105 4.92 6.93 23.53
N ARG A 106 4.29 5.76 23.36
CA ARG A 106 3.87 4.92 24.48
C ARG A 106 5.06 4.43 25.29
N LEU A 107 6.06 3.85 24.63
CA LEU A 107 7.27 3.34 25.28
C LEU A 107 8.06 4.46 25.98
N ARG A 108 8.10 5.65 25.37
CA ARG A 108 8.71 6.83 25.98
C ARG A 108 8.02 7.20 27.30
N THR A 109 6.69 7.25 27.29
CA THR A 109 5.91 7.57 28.51
C THR A 109 6.12 6.51 29.60
N GLU A 110 6.14 5.23 29.23
CA GLU A 110 6.45 4.12 30.14
C GLU A 110 7.85 4.29 30.74
N TYR A 111 8.86 4.59 29.92
CA TYR A 111 10.23 4.83 30.38
C TYR A 111 10.35 6.03 31.33
N GLU A 112 9.72 7.16 31.01
CA GLU A 112 9.72 8.36 31.86
C GLU A 112 9.08 8.07 33.23
N SER A 113 8.01 7.27 33.26
CA SER A 113 7.36 6.84 34.51
C SER A 113 8.28 5.96 35.36
N LEU A 114 8.97 4.99 34.75
CA LEU A 114 9.90 4.11 35.44
C LEU A 114 11.10 4.88 35.98
N GLN A 115 11.67 5.80 35.19
CA GLN A 115 12.77 6.66 35.62
C GLN A 115 12.38 7.56 36.82
N LYS A 116 11.12 8.00 36.88
CA LYS A 116 10.62 8.71 38.06
C LYS A 116 10.57 7.79 39.28
N THR A 117 10.04 6.57 39.13
CA THR A 117 9.98 5.61 40.25
C THR A 117 11.36 5.19 40.74
N GLU A 118 12.34 5.03 39.83
CA GLU A 118 13.73 4.71 40.17
C GLU A 118 14.36 5.84 40.98
N ARG A 119 14.18 7.10 40.57
CA ARG A 119 14.60 8.27 41.37
C ARG A 119 13.97 8.29 42.75
N GLU A 120 12.65 8.10 42.85
CA GLU A 120 11.96 8.06 44.14
C GLU A 120 12.45 6.91 45.04
N GLN A 121 12.77 5.75 44.46
CA GLN A 121 13.34 4.62 45.18
C GLN A 121 14.77 4.91 45.66
N ASN A 122 15.60 5.54 44.84
CA ASN A 122 16.96 5.94 45.21
C ASN A 122 16.95 6.98 46.33
N GLU A 123 16.09 8.00 46.26
CA GLU A 123 15.92 8.99 47.34
C GLU A 123 15.49 8.31 48.66
N LYS A 124 14.55 7.36 48.58
CA LYS A 124 14.15 6.56 49.75
C LYS A 124 15.30 5.70 50.28
N MET A 125 16.11 5.12 49.40
CA MET A 125 17.28 4.33 49.77
C MET A 125 18.31 5.19 50.50
N GLU A 126 18.57 6.40 50.03
CA GLU A 126 19.44 7.37 50.70
C GLU A 126 18.90 7.81 52.07
N GLN A 127 17.59 8.06 52.17
CA GLN A 127 16.97 8.39 53.46
C GLN A 127 17.07 7.22 54.45
N LEU A 128 16.81 5.99 53.99
CA LEU A 128 16.91 4.79 54.82
C LEU A 128 18.36 4.49 55.21
N SER A 129 19.33 4.70 54.32
CA SER A 129 20.75 4.51 54.63
C SER A 129 21.23 5.52 55.68
N LEU A 130 20.82 6.79 55.57
CA LEU A 130 21.11 7.82 56.59
C LEU A 130 20.48 7.48 57.94
N LYS A 131 19.19 7.07 57.95
CA LYS A 131 18.50 6.65 59.18
C LYS A 131 19.15 5.41 59.81
N ALA A 132 19.54 4.44 59.00
CA ALA A 132 20.25 3.24 59.47
C ALA A 132 21.61 3.60 60.07
N PHE A 133 22.36 4.53 59.46
CA PHE A 133 23.63 5.02 59.98
C PHE A 133 23.47 5.75 61.33
N ILE A 134 22.46 6.62 61.45
CA ILE A 134 22.14 7.31 62.71
C ILE A 134 21.71 6.31 63.78
N PHE A 135 20.87 5.32 63.44
CA PHE A 135 20.43 4.29 64.37
C PHE A 135 21.61 3.42 64.86
N ALA A 136 22.54 3.05 63.97
CA ALA A 136 23.77 2.35 64.35
C ALA A 136 24.63 3.18 65.32
N LEU A 137 24.80 4.49 65.06
CA LEU A 137 25.49 5.41 65.97
C LEU A 137 24.80 5.51 67.34
N LEU A 138 23.48 5.63 67.37
CA LEU A 138 22.72 5.68 68.62
C LEU A 138 22.83 4.39 69.43
N ILE A 139 22.80 3.22 68.79
CA ILE A 139 23.04 1.92 69.45
C ILE A 139 24.45 1.87 70.04
N THR A 140 25.48 2.38 69.35
CA THR A 140 26.84 2.40 69.90
C THR A 140 27.01 3.31 71.12
N THR A 141 26.13 4.32 71.29
CA THR A 141 26.11 5.20 72.47
C THR A 141 25.22 4.71 73.61
N THR A 142 24.36 3.70 73.37
CA THR A 142 23.37 3.21 74.34
C THR A 142 23.67 1.82 74.91
N THR A 143 24.91 1.33 74.76
CA THR A 143 25.37 0.10 75.43
C THR A 143 25.62 0.26 76.95
N VAL A 144 25.16 1.34 77.59
CA VAL A 144 25.28 1.54 79.06
C VAL A 144 23.96 1.37 79.84
N TYR A 145 22.81 1.14 79.21
CA TYR A 145 21.61 0.72 79.95
C TYR A 145 20.97 -0.53 79.34
N CYS A 146 21.68 -1.66 79.49
CA CYS A 146 21.07 -2.98 79.43
C CYS A 146 20.32 -3.21 80.75
N GLN A 147 19.09 -2.69 80.85
CA GLN A 147 18.11 -3.29 81.75
C GLN A 147 17.49 -4.46 81.01
N SER A 148 17.70 -5.66 81.54
CA SER A 148 17.00 -6.87 81.17
C SER A 148 15.51 -6.70 81.47
N VAL A 149 14.78 -6.06 80.57
CA VAL A 149 13.35 -6.29 80.45
C VAL A 149 13.24 -7.63 79.75
N SER A 150 12.99 -8.68 80.53
CA SER A 150 12.52 -9.96 80.03
C SER A 150 11.19 -9.71 79.34
N VAL A 151 11.23 -9.48 78.03
CA VAL A 151 10.05 -9.65 77.19
C VAL A 151 9.79 -11.15 77.20
N THR A 152 8.84 -11.56 78.03
CA THR A 152 8.17 -12.83 77.82
C THR A 152 7.51 -12.74 76.45
N PHE A 153 8.16 -13.33 75.45
CA PHE A 153 7.46 -13.72 74.23
C PHE A 153 6.24 -14.53 74.68
N PRO A 154 5.03 -14.25 74.15
CA PRO A 154 3.98 -15.24 74.27
C PRO A 154 4.55 -16.52 73.69
N THR A 155 4.62 -17.58 74.50
CA THR A 155 4.85 -18.92 73.99
C THR A 155 3.69 -19.19 73.05
N PHE A 156 3.94 -19.10 71.75
CA PHE A 156 3.01 -19.63 70.78
C PHE A 156 2.81 -21.10 71.13
N PRO A 157 1.58 -21.57 71.32
CA PRO A 157 1.33 -22.99 71.49
C PRO A 157 1.94 -23.71 70.29
N ALA A 158 2.77 -24.72 70.56
CA ALA A 158 3.22 -25.62 69.52
C ALA A 158 1.99 -26.27 68.89
N ASN A 159 1.81 -26.03 67.58
CA ASN A 159 0.77 -26.60 66.73
C ASN A 159 -0.63 -26.61 67.35
N THR A 160 -1.27 -25.44 67.37
CA THR A 160 -2.72 -25.41 67.22
C THR A 160 -3.07 -25.91 65.82
N ASP A 161 -3.67 -27.10 65.78
CA ASP A 161 -4.30 -27.73 64.63
C ASP A 161 -5.20 -26.71 63.90
N LEU A 162 -4.74 -26.21 62.74
CA LEU A 162 -5.43 -25.22 61.92
C LEU A 162 -6.60 -25.86 61.15
N GLY A 163 -7.50 -26.54 61.85
CA GLY A 163 -8.76 -27.05 61.31
C GLY A 163 -8.64 -27.98 60.09
N PRO A 164 -9.77 -28.48 59.58
CA PRO A 164 -9.79 -29.21 58.32
C PRO A 164 -9.41 -28.25 57.19
N CYS A 165 -8.31 -28.56 56.49
CA CYS A 165 -7.78 -27.90 55.30
C CYS A 165 -8.66 -26.81 54.67
N THR A 166 -8.21 -25.56 54.70
CA THR A 166 -8.76 -24.50 53.84
C THR A 166 -8.21 -24.68 52.42
N CYS A 167 -8.94 -25.41 51.58
CA CYS A 167 -8.74 -25.42 50.14
C CYS A 167 -9.68 -24.43 49.46
N ASP A 168 -9.13 -23.52 48.65
CA ASP A 168 -9.90 -22.68 47.75
C ASP A 168 -10.29 -23.55 46.54
N ILE A 169 -11.58 -23.84 46.39
CA ILE A 169 -12.05 -24.90 45.51
C ILE A 169 -12.06 -24.38 44.07
N THR A 170 -10.91 -24.44 43.38
CA THR A 170 -10.88 -24.33 41.92
C THR A 170 -10.87 -25.73 41.33
N ALA A 171 -11.98 -26.12 40.70
CA ALA A 171 -12.15 -27.49 40.20
C ALA A 171 -11.07 -27.86 39.15
N ASN A 172 -10.52 -29.07 39.27
CA ASN A 172 -9.58 -29.77 38.36
C ASN A 172 -8.08 -29.40 38.43
N LYS A 173 -7.57 -28.80 39.51
CA LYS A 173 -6.11 -28.60 39.69
C LYS A 173 -5.68 -28.77 41.15
N CYS A 174 -4.59 -29.51 41.39
CA CYS A 174 -3.95 -29.55 42.70
C CYS A 174 -3.17 -28.25 42.93
N ASP A 175 -3.60 -27.44 43.90
CA ASP A 175 -2.97 -26.16 44.25
C ASP A 175 -1.77 -26.32 45.19
N ALA A 176 -0.79 -25.42 45.07
CA ALA A 176 0.37 -25.39 45.94
C ALA A 176 -0.07 -25.07 47.39
N SER A 177 0.16 -26.02 48.31
CA SER A 177 -0.20 -25.97 49.74
C SER A 177 -1.58 -26.52 50.12
N CYS A 178 -2.30 -27.25 49.24
CA CYS A 178 -3.50 -28.00 49.65
C CYS A 178 -3.29 -29.51 49.73
N CYS A 179 -3.25 -30.02 50.97
CA CYS A 179 -3.00 -31.44 51.25
C CYS A 179 -4.29 -32.31 51.25
N CYS A 180 -5.47 -31.72 51.11
CA CYS A 180 -6.77 -32.40 51.27
C CYS A 180 -7.63 -32.42 49.99
N ASP A 181 -7.07 -32.07 48.83
CA ASP A 181 -7.80 -32.06 47.56
C ASP A 181 -7.99 -33.50 47.02
N PRO A 182 -9.24 -33.94 46.72
CA PRO A 182 -9.50 -35.27 46.16
C PRO A 182 -8.88 -35.53 44.79
N ASP A 183 -8.49 -34.49 44.04
CA ASP A 183 -7.89 -34.61 42.71
C ASP A 183 -6.34 -34.74 42.76
N CYS A 184 -5.71 -34.61 43.94
CA CYS A 184 -4.25 -34.64 44.06
C CYS A 184 -3.69 -36.07 44.20
N SER A 185 -2.63 -36.39 43.45
CA SER A 185 -2.05 -37.75 43.43
C SER A 185 -1.16 -38.02 44.66
N PRO A 186 -0.94 -39.29 45.05
CA PRO A 186 -0.08 -39.63 46.19
C PRO A 186 1.38 -39.17 46.05
N GLY A 187 1.84 -38.89 44.83
CA GLY A 187 3.18 -38.37 44.56
C GLY A 187 3.30 -36.88 44.83
N ASP A 188 2.26 -36.11 44.54
CA ASP A 188 2.24 -34.66 44.72
C ASP A 188 2.17 -34.28 46.21
N GLN A 189 1.43 -35.06 47.01
CA GLN A 189 1.34 -34.89 48.46
C GLN A 189 2.67 -35.06 49.19
N GLN A 190 3.61 -35.83 48.62
CA GLN A 190 4.94 -36.07 49.21
C GLN A 190 5.95 -34.97 48.87
N ALA A 191 5.72 -34.22 47.79
CA ALA A 191 6.59 -33.12 47.38
C ALA A 191 6.42 -31.88 48.27
N PHE A 192 5.29 -31.77 48.96
CA PHE A 192 5.02 -30.72 49.93
C PHE A 192 5.14 -31.28 51.36
N LEU A 193 5.65 -30.49 52.30
CA LEU A 193 5.83 -30.84 53.72
C LEU A 193 4.47 -30.94 54.45
N CYS A 194 3.51 -31.67 53.90
CA CYS A 194 2.27 -32.00 54.57
C CYS A 194 2.63 -32.90 55.76
N SER A 195 2.34 -32.43 56.98
CA SER A 195 2.62 -33.19 58.20
C SER A 195 1.77 -34.46 58.22
N THR A 196 2.31 -35.55 57.70
CA THR A 196 1.73 -36.88 57.83
C THR A 196 1.92 -37.36 59.26
N LYS A 197 0.93 -37.14 60.11
CA LYS A 197 0.67 -38.06 61.22
C LYS A 197 -0.79 -38.46 61.23
N ALA A 198 -0.98 -39.68 60.73
CA ALA A 198 -2.18 -40.47 60.89
C ALA A 198 -2.59 -40.56 62.36
N ASN A 199 -3.90 -40.54 62.61
CA ASN A 199 -4.49 -41.44 63.58
C ASN A 199 -5.71 -42.10 62.95
N GLN A 200 -5.53 -43.39 62.71
CA GLN A 200 -6.59 -44.39 62.66
C GLN A 200 -7.35 -44.43 64.00
N TYR A 201 -8.39 -45.26 64.06
CA TYR A 201 -9.35 -45.49 65.16
C TYR A 201 -10.53 -44.50 65.15
N THR A 202 -11.82 -44.88 65.14
CA THR A 202 -12.49 -46.17 65.37
C THR A 202 -14.01 -45.94 65.17
N LYS A 203 -14.68 -46.91 64.53
CA LYS A 203 -16.14 -47.08 64.34
C LYS A 203 -16.91 -46.09 63.48
#